data_AF-T1CVQ8-F1
#
_entry.id   AF-T1CVQ8-F1
#
_cell.length_a   1.000
_cell.length_b   1.000
_cell.length_c   1.000
_cell.angle_alpha   90.00
_cell.angle_beta   90.00
_cell.angle_gamma   90.00
#
_symmetry.space_group_name_H-M   'P 1'
#
loop_
_entity.id
_entity.type
_entity.pdbx_description
1 polymer ?
#
loop_
_entity_poly.entity_id
_entity_poly.type
_entity_poly.pdbx_seq_one_letter_code
_entity_poly.pdbx_strand_id
1 'polypeptide(L)'
;MQQKTRRPVQFEITESTREAVAAWIAKAGLGYEDFLFPSRLHDSPHLSTRQYARIVDRWVRQLDLDPAAYGTHTMRRTKASLIYRRTHNLRAVQLLLGHSKLESTVRYLGIEVDDALEMAEQTEA
;
A
#
# COMPACT_ATOMS: atom_id res chain seq x y z
N MET A 1 -11.36 4.15 -12.37
CA MET A 1 -11.62 2.71 -12.13
C MET A 1 -10.28 1.98 -11.98
N GLN A 2 -10.11 1.08 -11.01
CA GLN A 2 -8.86 0.32 -10.82
C GLN A 2 -8.64 -0.62 -12.03
N GLN A 3 -7.43 -0.65 -12.60
CA GLN A 3 -7.20 -1.26 -13.92
C GLN A 3 -7.04 -2.80 -13.89
N LYS A 4 -6.46 -3.36 -12.83
CA LYS A 4 -6.08 -4.80 -12.77
C LYS A 4 -7.26 -5.74 -12.53
N THR A 5 -8.24 -5.30 -11.75
CA THR A 5 -9.42 -6.06 -11.35
C THR A 5 -10.71 -5.40 -11.82
N ARG A 6 -10.66 -4.18 -12.37
CA ARG A 6 -11.83 -3.40 -12.84
C ARG A 6 -12.89 -3.18 -11.75
N ARG A 7 -12.52 -3.38 -10.49
CA ARG A 7 -13.39 -3.20 -9.33
C ARG A 7 -12.89 -2.00 -8.53
N PRO A 8 -13.77 -1.05 -8.15
CA PRO A 8 -13.37 0.00 -7.24
C PRO A 8 -12.92 -0.62 -5.92
N VAL A 9 -11.82 -0.11 -5.38
CA VAL A 9 -11.34 -0.47 -4.03
C VAL A 9 -11.50 0.79 -3.21
N GLN A 10 -12.34 0.70 -2.17
CA GLN A 10 -12.47 1.74 -1.17
C GLN A 10 -11.52 1.42 -0.02
N PHE A 11 -10.84 2.44 0.47
CA PHE A 11 -9.96 2.33 1.63
C PHE A 11 -9.97 3.65 2.39
N GLU A 12 -9.84 3.53 3.71
CA GLU A 12 -9.65 4.68 4.57
C GLU A 12 -8.18 5.11 4.59
N ILE A 13 -7.96 6.42 4.65
CA ILE A 13 -6.66 7.02 4.90
C ILE A 13 -6.58 7.52 6.34
N THR A 14 -5.39 7.54 6.91
CA THR A 14 -5.20 8.10 8.26
C THR A 14 -5.44 9.60 8.23
N GLU A 15 -5.77 10.19 9.38
CA GLU A 15 -5.98 11.63 9.49
C GLU A 15 -4.75 12.42 9.05
N SER A 16 -3.56 11.99 9.48
CA SER A 16 -2.29 12.58 9.02
C SER A 16 -2.09 12.53 7.50
N THR A 17 -2.58 11.48 6.85
CA THR A 17 -2.51 11.37 5.37
C THR A 17 -3.53 12.28 4.72
N ARG A 18 -4.75 12.39 5.29
CA ARG A 18 -5.80 13.31 4.84
C ARG A 18 -5.31 14.76 4.87
N GLU A 19 -4.74 15.18 6.00
CA GLU A 19 -4.18 16.52 6.18
C GLU A 19 -3.06 16.81 5.18
N ALA A 20 -2.11 15.88 5.03
CA ALA A 20 -0.99 16.05 4.09
C ALA A 20 -1.47 16.15 2.62
N VAL A 21 -2.45 15.34 2.23
CA VAL A 21 -3.05 15.37 0.90
C VAL A 21 -3.82 16.67 0.66
N ALA A 22 -4.60 17.13 1.65
CA ALA A 22 -5.33 18.39 1.56
C ALA A 22 -4.38 19.60 1.41
N ALA A 23 -3.31 19.64 2.22
CA ALA A 23 -2.28 20.68 2.12
C ALA A 23 -1.58 20.67 0.75
N TRP A 24 -1.33 19.46 0.20
CA TRP A 24 -0.77 19.32 -1.14
C TRP A 24 -1.71 19.84 -2.24
N ILE A 25 -3.00 19.45 -2.20
CA ILE A 25 -4.02 19.92 -3.16
C ILE A 25 -4.07 21.44 -3.18
N ALA A 26 -4.13 22.08 -2.00
CA ALA A 26 -4.15 23.53 -1.88
C ALA A 26 -2.87 24.17 -2.43
N LYS A 27 -1.70 23.62 -2.10
CA LYS A 27 -0.40 24.13 -2.56
C LYS A 27 -0.20 23.99 -4.08
N ALA A 28 -0.68 22.90 -4.66
CA ALA A 28 -0.55 22.63 -6.08
C ALA A 28 -1.69 23.24 -6.91
N GLY A 29 -2.73 23.79 -6.27
CA GLY A 29 -3.87 24.41 -6.96
C GLY A 29 -4.71 23.42 -7.77
N LEU A 30 -4.82 22.18 -7.31
CA LEU A 30 -5.47 21.10 -8.07
C LEU A 30 -7.00 21.21 -8.03
N GLY A 31 -7.62 21.08 -9.20
CA GLY A 31 -9.06 20.89 -9.37
C GLY A 31 -9.47 19.42 -9.33
N TYR A 32 -10.77 19.16 -9.48
CA TYR A 32 -11.35 17.81 -9.36
C TYR A 32 -10.93 16.84 -10.48
N GLU A 33 -10.67 17.36 -11.68
CA GLU A 33 -10.27 16.57 -12.85
C GLU A 33 -8.75 16.37 -12.95
N ASP A 34 -7.99 17.03 -12.06
CA ASP A 34 -6.54 16.95 -12.08
C ASP A 34 -6.04 15.65 -11.44
N PHE A 35 -4.90 15.17 -11.94
CA PHE A 35 -4.19 14.10 -11.26
C PHE A 35 -3.69 14.58 -9.90
N LEU A 36 -3.98 13.81 -8.84
CA LEU A 36 -3.53 14.14 -7.49
C LEU A 36 -2.01 14.35 -7.38
N PHE A 37 -1.24 13.64 -8.21
CA PHE A 37 0.20 13.82 -8.34
C PHE A 37 0.56 14.10 -9.80
N PRO A 38 0.54 15.37 -10.24
CA PRO A 38 0.92 15.74 -11.59
C PRO A 38 2.41 15.51 -11.83
N SER A 39 2.76 15.23 -13.08
CA SER A 39 4.17 15.14 -13.47
C SER A 39 4.79 16.54 -13.58
N ARG A 40 6.11 16.61 -13.48
CA ARG A 40 6.89 17.81 -13.85
C ARG A 40 7.35 17.78 -15.31
N LEU A 41 7.24 16.62 -15.98
CA LEU A 41 7.58 16.43 -17.39
C LEU A 41 6.35 16.73 -18.25
N HIS A 42 6.50 17.52 -19.31
CA HIS A 42 5.39 17.85 -20.21
C HIS A 42 4.80 16.63 -20.94
N ASP A 43 5.61 15.63 -21.26
CA ASP A 43 5.17 14.45 -22.02
C ASP A 43 4.40 13.41 -21.18
N SER A 44 4.17 13.67 -19.89
CA SER A 44 3.42 12.76 -19.03
C SER A 44 2.47 13.55 -18.13
N PRO A 45 1.17 13.26 -18.11
CA PRO A 45 0.22 14.07 -17.34
C PRO A 45 0.31 13.82 -15.82
N HIS A 46 0.89 12.70 -15.37
CA HIS A 46 0.93 12.31 -13.96
C HIS A 46 2.23 11.62 -13.57
N LEU A 47 2.44 11.48 -12.25
CA LEU A 47 3.59 10.76 -11.70
C LEU A 47 3.70 9.35 -12.31
N SER A 48 4.86 9.06 -12.89
CA SER A 48 5.15 7.72 -13.43
C SER A 48 5.54 6.75 -12.32
N THR A 49 5.34 5.46 -12.57
CA THR A 49 5.77 4.38 -11.65
C THR A 49 7.27 4.43 -11.35
N ARG A 50 8.09 4.74 -12.36
CA ARG A 50 9.55 4.92 -12.22
C ARG A 50 9.87 6.11 -11.32
N GLN A 51 9.17 7.23 -11.47
CA GLN A 51 9.42 8.40 -10.64
C GLN A 51 8.95 8.18 -9.20
N TYR A 52 7.82 7.50 -9.00
CA TYR A 52 7.39 7.07 -7.67
C TYR A 52 8.45 6.21 -6.98
N ALA A 53 9.01 5.20 -7.67
CA ALA A 53 10.07 4.37 -7.13
C ALA A 53 11.33 5.18 -6.76
N ARG A 54 11.72 6.17 -7.57
CA ARG A 54 12.86 7.06 -7.28
C ARG A 54 12.64 7.97 -6.07
N ILE A 55 11.42 8.47 -5.88
CA ILE A 55 11.08 9.29 -4.70
C ILE A 55 11.24 8.44 -3.44
N VAL A 56 10.71 7.21 -3.47
CA VAL A 56 10.83 6.25 -2.38
C VAL A 56 12.28 5.88 -2.09
N ASP A 57 13.06 5.49 -3.12
CA ASP A 57 14.48 5.17 -2.97
C ASP A 57 15.25 6.32 -2.30
N ARG A 58 14.96 7.57 -2.69
CA ARG A 58 15.57 8.75 -2.07
C ARG A 58 15.22 8.87 -0.59
N TRP A 59 13.95 8.72 -0.21
CA TRP A 59 13.55 8.79 1.20
C TRP A 59 14.19 7.69 2.03
N VAL A 60 14.29 6.47 1.49
CA VAL A 60 14.94 5.35 2.17
C VAL A 60 16.42 5.64 2.41
N ARG A 61 17.14 6.15 1.40
CA ARG A 61 18.55 6.56 1.57
C ARG A 61 18.73 7.69 2.59
N GLN A 62 17.80 8.64 2.63
CA GLN A 62 17.84 9.74 3.62
C GLN A 62 17.68 9.25 5.06
N LEU A 63 17.06 8.08 5.25
CA LEU A 63 16.92 7.41 6.53
C LEU A 63 18.06 6.42 6.83
N ASP A 64 19.10 6.38 6.00
CA ASP A 64 20.24 5.45 6.08
C ASP A 64 19.81 3.97 6.03
N LEU A 65 18.76 3.68 5.26
CA LEU A 65 18.25 2.32 5.05
C LEU A 65 18.65 1.80 3.67
N ASP A 66 18.69 0.48 3.50
CA ASP A 66 18.99 -0.18 2.23
C ASP A 66 17.82 -0.07 1.23
N PRO A 67 17.98 0.64 0.09
CA PRO A 67 16.93 0.77 -0.92
C PRO A 67 16.56 -0.55 -1.61
N ALA A 68 17.43 -1.56 -1.59
CA ALA A 68 17.10 -2.89 -2.10
C ALA A 68 16.07 -3.61 -1.22
N ALA A 69 16.06 -3.34 0.09
CA ALA A 69 15.10 -3.89 1.02
C ALA A 69 13.76 -3.12 1.03
N TYR A 70 13.80 -1.79 0.91
CA TYR A 70 12.62 -0.93 1.11
C TYR A 70 12.08 -0.32 -0.19
N GLY A 71 11.51 -1.16 -1.06
CA GLY A 71 10.84 -0.73 -2.28
C GLY A 71 9.35 -0.38 -2.09
N THR A 72 8.75 0.18 -3.15
CA THR A 72 7.31 0.46 -3.23
C THR A 72 6.45 -0.78 -3.00
N HIS A 73 6.92 -1.95 -3.45
CA HIS A 73 6.26 -3.23 -3.22
C HIS A 73 6.38 -3.70 -1.76
N THR A 74 7.56 -3.57 -1.16
CA THR A 74 7.80 -3.93 0.25
C THR A 74 6.89 -3.10 1.16
N MET A 75 6.83 -1.78 0.95
CA MET A 75 5.95 -0.91 1.73
C MET A 75 4.46 -1.29 1.63
N ARG A 76 3.99 -1.65 0.42
CA ARG A 76 2.63 -2.14 0.24
C ARG A 76 2.38 -3.42 1.06
N ARG A 77 3.36 -4.33 1.07
CA ARG A 77 3.26 -5.60 1.80
C ARG A 77 3.23 -5.37 3.32
N THR A 78 4.05 -4.45 3.83
CA THR A 78 4.17 -4.19 5.28
C THR A 78 2.84 -3.86 5.95
N LYS A 79 2.03 -2.97 5.38
CA LYS A 79 0.72 -2.61 5.98
C LYS A 79 -0.22 -3.81 6.04
N ALA A 80 -0.30 -4.59 4.96
CA ALA A 80 -1.15 -5.78 4.91
C ALA A 80 -0.71 -6.84 5.94
N SER A 81 0.60 -7.10 6.03
CA SER A 81 1.17 -8.03 7.02
C SER A 81 0.96 -7.57 8.46
N LEU A 82 1.02 -6.25 8.74
CA LEU A 82 0.72 -5.71 10.07
C LEU A 82 -0.76 -5.87 10.45
N ILE A 83 -1.68 -5.66 9.50
CA ILE A 83 -3.12 -5.85 9.74
C ILE A 83 -3.41 -7.31 10.02
N TYR A 84 -2.84 -8.23 9.23
CA TYR A 84 -3.03 -9.66 9.45
C TYR A 84 -2.53 -10.09 10.83
N ARG A 85 -1.29 -9.76 11.20
CA ARG A 85 -0.72 -10.13 12.52
C ARG A 85 -1.52 -9.60 13.71
N ARG A 86 -2.21 -8.46 13.57
CA ARG A 86 -3.01 -7.86 14.66
C ARG A 86 -4.42 -8.41 14.75
N THR A 87 -5.00 -8.84 13.63
CA THR A 87 -6.44 -9.13 13.54
C THR A 87 -6.73 -10.58 13.19
N HIS A 88 -5.74 -11.29 12.66
CA HIS A 88 -5.84 -12.60 12.03
C HIS A 88 -6.98 -12.70 10.98
N ASN A 89 -7.45 -11.56 10.46
CA ASN A 89 -8.59 -11.49 9.54
C ASN A 89 -8.12 -11.46 8.09
N LEU A 90 -7.93 -12.65 7.53
CA LEU A 90 -7.47 -12.81 6.14
C LEU A 90 -8.45 -12.21 5.12
N ARG A 91 -9.76 -12.26 5.41
CA ARG A 91 -10.80 -11.72 4.52
C ARG A 91 -10.75 -10.20 4.46
N ALA A 92 -10.52 -9.52 5.58
CA ALA A 92 -10.34 -8.06 5.60
C ALA A 92 -9.12 -7.64 4.78
N VAL A 93 -7.98 -8.34 4.93
CA VAL A 93 -6.77 -8.05 4.16
C VAL A 93 -6.97 -8.30 2.66
N GLN A 94 -7.68 -9.36 2.28
CA GLN A 94 -8.03 -9.63 0.88
C GLN A 94 -8.80 -8.46 0.25
N LEU A 95 -9.81 -7.93 0.96
CA LEU A 95 -10.63 -6.81 0.49
C LEU A 95 -9.79 -5.53 0.32
N LEU A 96 -8.94 -5.22 1.31
CA LEU A 96 -8.06 -4.05 1.27
C LEU A 96 -7.01 -4.13 0.14
N LEU A 97 -6.52 -5.32 -0.18
CA LEU A 97 -5.59 -5.53 -1.29
C LEU A 97 -6.30 -5.59 -2.66
N GLY A 98 -7.62 -5.76 -2.68
CA GLY A 98 -8.43 -5.94 -3.88
C GLY A 98 -8.16 -7.27 -4.59
N HIS A 99 -7.79 -8.32 -3.85
CA HIS A 99 -7.52 -9.65 -4.43
C HIS A 99 -8.83 -10.41 -4.70
N SER A 100 -8.98 -10.93 -5.91
CA SER A 100 -10.16 -11.74 -6.28
C SER A 100 -10.19 -13.09 -5.58
N LYS A 101 -9.03 -13.68 -5.32
CA LYS A 101 -8.82 -15.01 -4.75
C LYS A 101 -8.15 -14.93 -3.38
N LEU A 102 -8.57 -15.78 -2.44
CA LEU A 102 -7.99 -15.84 -1.09
C LEU A 102 -6.55 -16.37 -1.15
N GLU A 103 -6.30 -17.33 -2.04
CA GLU A 103 -5.00 -17.95 -2.29
C GLU A 103 -3.94 -16.91 -2.69
N SER A 104 -4.35 -15.87 -3.44
CA SER A 104 -3.46 -14.76 -3.78
C SER A 104 -3.05 -13.96 -2.54
N THR A 105 -3.93 -13.86 -1.54
CA THR A 105 -3.67 -13.14 -0.29
C THR A 105 -2.78 -13.96 0.65
N VAL A 106 -3.04 -15.27 0.75
CA VAL A 106 -2.18 -16.23 1.47
C VAL A 106 -0.75 -16.16 0.94
N ARG A 107 -0.57 -16.32 -0.39
CA ARG A 107 0.75 -16.22 -1.04
C ARG A 107 1.39 -14.84 -0.88
N TYR A 108 0.60 -13.77 -0.91
CA TYR A 108 1.11 -12.40 -0.78
C TYR A 108 1.63 -12.10 0.63
N LEU A 109 0.93 -12.61 1.66
CA LEU A 109 1.37 -12.47 3.05
C LEU A 109 2.51 -13.43 3.37
N GLY A 110 2.55 -14.61 2.74
CA GLY A 110 3.47 -15.69 3.07
C GLY A 110 3.04 -16.39 4.35
N ILE A 111 1.74 -16.69 4.46
CA ILE A 111 1.18 -17.43 5.60
C ILE A 111 1.56 -18.90 5.41
N GLU A 112 2.26 -19.46 6.38
CA GLU A 112 2.75 -20.84 6.40
C GLU A 112 2.01 -21.68 7.47
N VAL A 113 2.30 -22.98 7.51
CA VAL A 113 1.69 -23.91 8.49
C VAL A 113 2.03 -23.51 9.94
N ASP A 114 3.23 -23.00 10.18
CA ASP A 114 3.68 -22.56 11.51
C ASP A 114 2.82 -21.42 12.07
N ASP A 115 2.34 -20.50 11.22
CA ASP A 115 1.43 -19.43 11.63
C ASP A 115 0.09 -20.00 12.14
N ALA A 116 -0.38 -21.11 11.56
CA ALA A 116 -1.62 -21.76 11.97
C ALA A 116 -1.46 -22.52 13.28
N LEU A 117 -0.27 -23.09 13.55
CA LEU A 117 0.03 -23.78 14.79
C LEU A 117 0.13 -22.80 15.97
N GLU A 118 0.82 -21.67 15.79
CA GLU A 118 0.88 -20.60 16.80
C GLU A 118 -0.52 -20.10 17.20
N MET A 119 -1.42 -19.92 16.22
CA MET A 119 -2.81 -19.53 16.48
C MET A 119 -3.59 -20.57 17.28
N ALA A 120 -3.37 -21.87 17.01
CA ALA A 120 -4.05 -22.94 17.72
C ALA A 120 -3.63 -22.99 19.20
N GLU A 121 -2.33 -22.87 19.47
CA GLU A 121 -1.77 -22.86 20.83
C GLU A 121 -2.33 -21.70 21.67
N GLN A 122 -2.50 -20.51 21.07
CA GLN A 122 -3.08 -19.34 21.76
C GLN A 122 -4.56 -19.50 22.14
N THR A 123 -5.27 -20.48 21.57
CA THR A 123 -6.69 -20.71 21.88
C THR A 123 -6.89 -21.60 23.11
N GLU A 124 -5.83 -22.30 23.55
CA GLU A 124 -5.85 -23.19 24.72
C GLU A 124 -5.32 -22.52 26.01
N ALA A 125 -4.92 -21.25 25.94
CA ALA A 125 -4.47 -20.41 27.06
C ALA A 125 -5.60 -19.51 27.60
#